data_AF-U1I358-F1
#
_entry.id   AF-U1I358-F1
#
_cell.length_a   1.000
_cell.length_b   1.000
_cell.length_c   1.000
_cell.angle_alpha   90.00
_cell.angle_beta   90.00
_cell.angle_gamma   90.00
#
_symmetry.space_group_name_H-M   'P 1'
#
loop_
_entity.id
_entity.type
_entity.pdbx_description
1 polymer ?
#
loop_
_entity_poly.entity_id
_entity_poly.type
_entity_poly.pdbx_seq_one_letter_code
_entity_poly.pdbx_strand_id
1 'polypeptide(L)'
;MTAVLQTAVWLGTRLVLGPAWKPPTAAIANEVLRYGNVFDISGPPLIIKDLCQQQEYLQRLLTLDFVQWAVQPLLLQNADHTLFAYATIQPTGHIIGSRKAKASNS
;
A
#
# COMPACT_ATOMS: atom_id res chain seq x y z
N MET A 1 -5.73 0.30 -12.61
CA MET A 1 -7.13 0.06 -12.19
C MET A 1 -7.68 -1.29 -12.67
N THR A 2 -7.49 -1.68 -13.94
CA THR A 2 -8.08 -2.91 -14.50
C THR A 2 -7.81 -4.17 -13.68
N ALA A 3 -6.56 -4.41 -13.27
CA ALA A 3 -6.20 -5.57 -12.45
C ALA A 3 -6.93 -5.59 -11.08
N VAL A 4 -6.98 -4.44 -10.39
CA VAL A 4 -7.66 -4.31 -9.10
C VAL A 4 -9.16 -4.63 -9.22
N LEU A 5 -9.79 -4.11 -10.27
CA LEU A 5 -11.21 -4.36 -10.54
C LEU A 5 -11.47 -5.84 -10.87
N GLN A 6 -10.63 -6.45 -11.71
CA GLN A 6 -10.73 -7.86 -12.06
C GLN A 6 -10.57 -8.76 -10.84
N THR A 7 -9.59 -8.48 -9.98
CA THR A 7 -9.39 -9.20 -8.72
C THR A 7 -10.62 -9.10 -7.83
N ALA A 8 -11.21 -7.92 -7.68
CA ALA A 8 -12.41 -7.75 -6.87
C ALA A 8 -13.60 -8.56 -7.39
N VAL A 9 -13.81 -8.59 -8.70
CA VAL A 9 -14.86 -9.39 -9.33
C VAL A 9 -14.60 -10.89 -9.16
N TRP A 10 -13.37 -11.34 -9.42
CA TRP A 10 -13.03 -12.77 -9.36
C TRP A 10 -13.08 -13.35 -7.95
N LEU A 11 -12.64 -12.59 -6.95
CA LEU A 11 -12.60 -13.03 -5.56
C LEU A 11 -13.89 -12.71 -4.80
N GLY A 12 -14.87 -12.05 -5.44
CA GLY A 12 -16.10 -11.62 -4.79
C GLY A 12 -15.86 -10.60 -3.67
N THR A 13 -14.78 -9.81 -3.74
CA THR A 13 -14.43 -8.83 -2.72
C THR A 13 -15.07 -7.47 -3.00
N ARG A 14 -15.15 -6.64 -1.96
CA ARG A 14 -15.69 -5.28 -2.07
C ARG A 14 -14.59 -4.33 -2.51
N LEU A 15 -14.84 -3.61 -3.60
CA LEU A 15 -13.95 -2.54 -4.06
C LEU A 15 -14.38 -1.21 -3.44
N VAL A 16 -13.48 -0.59 -2.68
CA VAL A 16 -13.68 0.77 -2.16
C VAL A 16 -12.87 1.74 -3.02
N LEU A 17 -13.55 2.76 -3.55
CA LEU A 17 -12.94 3.78 -4.40
C LEU A 17 -12.91 5.12 -3.69
N GLY A 18 -11.80 5.83 -3.84
CA GLY A 18 -11.72 7.23 -3.46
C GLY A 18 -12.56 8.14 -4.38
N PRO A 19 -12.76 9.41 -3.99
CA PRO A 19 -13.51 10.38 -4.79
C PRO A 19 -12.86 10.60 -6.16
N ALA A 20 -13.61 10.34 -7.24
CA ALA A 20 -13.10 10.45 -8.62
C ALA A 20 -12.77 11.90 -9.05
N TRP A 21 -13.33 12.89 -8.36
CA TRP A 21 -13.14 14.32 -8.65
C TRP A 21 -11.95 14.95 -7.91
N LYS A 22 -11.23 14.19 -7.08
CA LYS A 22 -10.04 14.69 -6.38
C LYS A 22 -8.79 13.92 -6.84
N PRO A 23 -7.63 14.58 -6.92
CA PRO A 23 -6.37 13.89 -7.15
C PRO A 23 -6.08 12.93 -5.99
N PRO A 24 -5.41 11.80 -6.22
CA PRO A 24 -5.01 10.90 -5.16
C PRO A 24 -3.98 11.59 -4.26
N THR A 25 -4.25 11.66 -2.96
CA THR A 25 -3.32 12.17 -1.93
C THR A 25 -3.28 11.21 -0.75
N ALA A 26 -2.23 11.28 0.09
CA ALA A 26 -2.16 10.49 1.32
C ALA A 26 -3.33 10.77 2.27
N ALA A 27 -3.79 12.01 2.35
CA ALA A 27 -4.95 12.38 3.16
C ALA A 27 -6.23 11.67 2.68
N ILE A 28 -6.49 11.67 1.38
CA ILE A 28 -7.64 10.97 0.79
C ILE A 28 -7.51 9.45 0.99
N ALA A 29 -6.30 8.91 0.78
CA ALA A 29 -6.07 7.49 1.01
C ALA A 29 -6.30 7.11 2.48
N ASN A 30 -5.86 7.94 3.43
CA ASN A 30 -6.13 7.75 4.86
C ASN A 30 -7.64 7.81 5.18
N GLU A 31 -8.40 8.74 4.59
CA GLU A 31 -9.85 8.77 4.75
C GLU A 31 -10.51 7.48 4.25
N VAL A 32 -10.09 6.99 3.08
CA VAL A 32 -10.59 5.74 2.51
C VAL A 32 -10.23 4.55 3.42
N LEU A 33 -9.00 4.47 3.91
CA LEU A 33 -8.58 3.43 4.86
C LEU A 33 -9.35 3.52 6.18
N ARG A 34 -9.62 4.75 6.64
CA ARG A 34 -10.29 5.02 7.91
C ARG A 34 -11.74 4.59 7.91
N TYR A 35 -12.48 4.88 6.84
CA TYR A 35 -13.92 4.67 6.78
C TYR A 35 -14.33 3.46 5.92
N GLY A 36 -13.44 2.98 5.05
CA GLY A 36 -13.73 1.93 4.09
C GLY A 36 -13.61 0.50 4.60
N ASN A 37 -13.11 0.29 5.83
CA ASN A 37 -12.80 -1.03 6.38
C ASN A 37 -12.00 -1.90 5.38
N VAL A 38 -10.86 -1.34 4.95
CA VAL A 38 -10.05 -1.86 3.86
C VAL A 38 -8.96 -2.77 4.42
N PHE A 39 -8.79 -3.95 3.84
CA PHE A 39 -7.73 -4.89 4.17
C PHE A 39 -6.59 -4.85 3.13
N ASP A 40 -6.88 -4.39 1.91
CA ASP A 40 -5.91 -4.28 0.82
C ASP A 40 -5.92 -2.90 0.18
N ILE A 41 -4.75 -2.31 0.01
CA ILE A 41 -4.61 -1.04 -0.74
C ILE A 41 -3.86 -1.26 -2.05
N SER A 42 -4.35 -0.63 -3.11
CA SER A 42 -3.64 -0.53 -4.39
C SER A 42 -3.53 0.93 -4.80
N GLY A 43 -2.32 1.44 -5.02
CA GLY A 43 -2.12 2.84 -5.35
C GLY A 43 -0.75 3.20 -5.90
N PRO A 44 -0.53 4.48 -6.28
CA PRO A 44 0.77 4.95 -6.72
C PRO A 44 1.82 4.83 -5.60
N PRO A 45 3.07 4.44 -5.91
CA PRO A 45 4.14 4.31 -4.90
C PRO A 45 4.35 5.58 -4.06
N LEU A 46 4.22 6.77 -4.68
CA LEU A 46 4.37 8.04 -3.98
C LEU A 46 3.33 8.21 -2.87
N ILE A 47 2.08 7.79 -3.10
CA ILE A 47 1.02 7.91 -2.10
C ILE A 47 1.25 6.93 -0.95
N ILE A 48 1.68 5.71 -1.25
CA ILE A 48 2.03 4.71 -0.24
C ILE A 48 3.20 5.21 0.61
N LYS A 49 4.22 5.84 -0.01
CA LYS A 49 5.33 6.48 0.69
C LYS A 49 4.83 7.58 1.62
N ASP A 50 4.00 8.49 1.11
CA ASP A 50 3.50 9.63 1.89
C ASP A 50 2.63 9.17 3.09
N LEU A 51 1.90 8.06 2.94
CA LEU A 51 1.19 7.41 4.05
C LEU A 51 2.15 6.92 5.15
N CYS A 52 3.35 6.46 4.80
CA CYS A 52 4.34 6.01 5.78
C CYS A 52 5.03 7.15 6.55
N GLN A 53 4.99 8.37 6.02
CA GLN A 53 5.67 9.51 6.63
C GLN A 53 4.89 10.09 7.81
N GLN A 54 3.59 9.81 7.90
CA GLN A 54 2.72 10.37 8.92
C GLN A 54 2.35 9.30 9.96
N GLN A 55 2.70 9.55 11.22
CA GLN A 55 2.50 8.59 12.31
C GLN A 55 1.03 8.21 12.51
N GLU A 56 0.10 9.14 12.30
CA GLU A 56 -1.34 8.89 12.38
C GLU A 56 -1.79 7.84 11.34
N TYR A 57 -1.18 7.84 10.15
CA TYR A 57 -1.58 6.99 9.02
C TYR A 57 -0.97 5.59 9.14
N LEU A 58 0.16 5.45 9.82
CA LEU A 58 0.82 4.16 10.05
C LEU A 58 -0.07 3.15 10.76
N GLN A 59 -0.89 3.59 11.73
CA GLN A 59 -1.82 2.71 12.43
C GLN A 59 -2.86 2.08 11.48
N ARG A 60 -3.17 2.73 10.36
CA ARG A 60 -4.07 2.19 9.34
C ARG A 60 -3.36 1.23 8.42
N LEU A 61 -2.08 1.47 8.12
CA LEU A 61 -1.29 0.54 7.31
C LEU A 61 -1.07 -0.80 8.05
N LEU A 62 -1.04 -0.76 9.39
CA LEU A 62 -0.98 -1.93 10.26
C LEU A 62 -2.18 -2.89 10.14
N THR A 63 -3.32 -2.40 9.66
CA THR A 63 -4.52 -3.24 9.48
C THR A 63 -4.61 -3.83 8.08
N LEU A 64 -3.62 -3.58 7.22
CA LEU A 64 -3.60 -4.06 5.85
C LEU A 64 -2.89 -5.40 5.75
N ASP A 65 -3.54 -6.34 5.08
CA ASP A 65 -2.98 -7.64 4.71
C ASP A 65 -2.08 -7.48 3.49
N PHE A 66 -2.51 -6.69 2.50
CA PHE A 66 -1.74 -6.46 1.28
C PHE A 66 -1.61 -4.98 0.89
N VAL A 67 -0.39 -4.62 0.46
CA VAL A 67 -0.08 -3.33 -0.15
C VAL A 67 0.43 -3.57 -1.56
N GLN A 68 -0.33 -3.11 -2.55
CA GLN A 68 -0.04 -3.24 -3.98
C GLN A 68 0.27 -1.88 -4.61
N TRP A 69 1.17 -1.87 -5.58
CA TRP A 69 1.42 -0.72 -6.44
C TRP A 69 1.63 -1.17 -7.87
N ALA A 70 1.40 -0.25 -8.80
CA ALA A 70 1.57 -0.47 -10.22
C ALA A 70 2.26 0.73 -10.88
N VAL A 71 2.72 0.54 -12.12
CA VAL A 71 3.24 1.56 -13.03
C VAL A 71 4.66 2.09 -12.71
N GLN A 72 5.02 2.23 -11.43
CA GLN A 72 6.37 2.69 -11.05
C GLN A 72 7.00 1.79 -9.98
N PRO A 73 8.32 1.59 -10.01
CA PRO A 73 9.01 0.85 -8.98
C PRO A 73 8.95 1.58 -7.64
N LEU A 74 8.74 0.83 -6.56
CA LEU A 74 8.87 1.37 -5.20
C LEU A 74 10.37 1.44 -4.89
N LEU A 75 10.89 2.66 -4.71
CA LEU A 75 12.28 2.89 -4.29
C LEU A 75 12.40 2.58 -2.80
N LEU A 76 13.05 1.46 -2.49
CA LEU A 76 13.21 0.93 -1.14
C LEU A 76 13.84 1.94 -0.17
N GLN A 77 14.82 2.70 -0.65
CA GLN A 77 15.54 3.74 0.11
C GLN A 77 14.62 4.77 0.80
N ASN A 78 13.36 4.89 0.34
CA ASN A 78 12.37 5.82 0.85
C ASN A 78 11.22 5.18 1.66
N ALA A 79 11.13 3.84 1.70
CA ALA A 79 10.06 3.08 2.36
C ALA A 79 10.59 2.03 3.37
N ASP A 80 11.91 1.90 3.49
CA ASP A 80 12.61 0.63 3.79
C ASP A 80 12.45 0.03 5.18
N HIS A 81 12.02 0.79 6.19
CA HIS A 81 11.89 0.24 7.56
C HIS A 81 10.48 0.28 8.10
N THR A 82 9.73 1.33 7.80
CA THR A 82 8.40 1.56 8.34
C THR A 82 7.38 0.67 7.62
N LEU A 83 7.31 0.72 6.28
CA LEU A 83 6.30 -0.04 5.54
C LEU A 83 6.46 -1.56 5.73
N PHE A 84 7.70 -2.08 5.72
CA PHE A 84 8.00 -3.51 5.93
C PHE A 84 7.84 -3.98 7.38
N ALA A 85 7.91 -3.07 8.35
CA ALA A 85 7.63 -3.40 9.76
C ALA A 85 6.12 -3.44 10.05
N TYR A 86 5.31 -2.75 9.24
CA TYR A 86 3.90 -2.53 9.53
C TYR A 86 2.93 -3.24 8.57
N ALA A 87 3.35 -3.68 7.38
CA ALA A 87 2.46 -4.38 6.44
C ALA A 87 3.17 -5.52 5.70
N THR A 88 2.42 -6.59 5.38
CA THR A 88 2.91 -7.64 4.50
C THR A 88 2.90 -7.12 3.06
N ILE A 89 4.07 -6.70 2.59
CA ILE A 89 4.25 -6.17 1.25
C ILE A 89 4.35 -7.34 0.26
N GLN A 90 3.31 -7.54 -0.55
CA GLN A 90 3.37 -8.38 -1.74
C GLN A 90 3.62 -7.52 -2.97
N PRO A 91 4.85 -7.50 -3.52
CA PRO A 91 5.12 -6.76 -4.73
C PRO A 91 4.38 -7.38 -5.92
N THR A 92 3.40 -6.66 -6.45
CA THR A 92 2.85 -6.89 -7.79
C THR A 92 3.67 -6.18 -8.89
N GLY A 93 4.75 -5.48 -8.53
CA GLY A 93 5.65 -4.76 -9.44
C GLY A 93 7.12 -4.82 -9.02
N HIS A 94 8.03 -4.34 -9.87
CA HIS A 94 9.47 -4.35 -9.59
C HIS A 94 9.81 -3.49 -8.36
N ILE A 95 10.48 -4.10 -7.38
CA ILE A 95 11.14 -3.40 -6.28
C ILE A 95 12.57 -3.08 -6.74
N ILE A 96 13.03 -1.83 -6.58
CA ILE A 96 14.41 -1.43 -6.90
C ILE A 96 15.13 -1.06 -5.60
N GLY A 97 16.10 -1.91 -5.22
CA GLY A 97 16.95 -1.78 -4.03
C GLY A 97 17.31 -3.16 -3.45
N SER A 98 18.47 -3.28 -2.81
CA SER A 98 18.97 -4.55 -2.26
C SER A 98 18.58 -4.71 -0.79
N ARG A 99 17.80 -5.77 -0.47
CA ARG A 99 17.67 -6.24 0.92
C ARG A 99 19.03 -6.75 1.38
N LYS A 100 19.55 -6.24 2.51
CA LYS A 100 20.36 -7.11 3.38
C LYS A 100 19.38 -8.04 4.09
N ALA A 101 19.35 -9.30 3.68
CA ALA A 101 18.61 -10.33 4.39
C ALA A 101 19.08 -10.34 5.85
N LYS A 102 18.14 -10.08 6.78
CA LYS A 102 18.40 -10.28 8.20
C LYS A 102 18.51 -11.78 8.40
N ALA A 103 19.73 -12.30 8.52
CA ALA A 103 19.99 -13.68 8.89
C ALA A 103 19.21 -13.97 10.18
N SER A 104 18.40 -15.03 10.16
CA SER A 104 17.80 -15.56 11.38
C SER A 104 18.93 -16.02 12.29
N ASN A 105 19.08 -15.38 13.44
CA ASN A 105 19.89 -15.93 14.53
C ASN A 105 19.23 -17.22 15.01
N SER A 106 19.85 -18.34 14.64
CA SER A 106 19.79 -19.62 15.35
C SER A 106 20.89 -19.66 16.39
#